data_AF-A0A431I714-F1
#
_entry.id   AF-A0A431I714-F1
#
_cell.length_a   1.000
_cell.length_b   1.000
_cell.length_c   1.000
_cell.angle_alpha   90.00
_cell.angle_beta   90.00
_cell.angle_gamma   90.00
#
_symmetry.space_group_name_H-M   'P 1'
#
loop_
_entity.id
_entity.type
_entity.pdbx_description
1 polymer ?
#
loop_
_entity_poly.entity_id
_entity_poly.type
_entity_poly.pdbx_seq_one_letter_code
_entity_poly.pdbx_strand_id
1 'polypeptide(L)'
;AQPVGLTHDGQGNVNGVKFIKTTLITQESGKQVLEHLQGSEFIINADIVITAFGFKPEAMTWINKFVGRDNHGRIKLQDKVQQRANNNIYSGGDIVRGASLVVNAIADGMQAARAIIKKIM
;
A
#
# COMPACT_ATOMS: atom_id res chain seq x y z
N ALA A 1 12.99 12.14 9.51
CA ALA A 1 13.99 11.08 9.75
C ALA A 1 13.39 9.76 9.30
N GLN A 2 14.16 8.89 8.66
CA GLN A 2 13.72 7.60 8.14
C GLN A 2 14.40 6.46 8.93
N PRO A 3 13.68 5.39 9.33
CA PRO A 3 14.31 4.22 9.92
C PRO A 3 15.13 3.46 8.87
N VAL A 4 16.37 3.10 9.21
CA VAL A 4 17.32 2.42 8.32
C VAL A 4 17.79 1.07 8.86
N GLY A 5 17.46 0.74 10.12
CA GLY A 5 17.78 -0.57 10.69
C GLY A 5 17.31 -0.69 12.14
N LEU A 6 17.26 -1.93 12.62
CA LEU A 6 17.09 -2.25 14.03
C LEU A 6 18.46 -2.49 14.65
N THR A 7 18.63 -2.11 15.92
CA THR A 7 19.81 -2.45 16.71
C THR A 7 19.48 -3.58 17.69
N HIS A 8 20.49 -4.35 18.08
CA HIS A 8 20.33 -5.53 18.93
C HIS A 8 21.29 -5.49 20.11
N ASP A 9 20.91 -6.12 21.22
CA ASP A 9 21.68 -6.20 22.47
C ASP A 9 22.77 -7.31 22.47
N GLY A 10 22.95 -8.02 21.36
CA GLY A 10 23.86 -9.16 21.23
C GLY A 10 23.29 -10.49 21.76
N GLN A 11 22.15 -10.48 22.43
CA GLN A 11 21.41 -11.67 22.89
C GLN A 11 20.22 -12.00 21.97
N GLY A 12 20.02 -11.19 20.92
CA GLY A 12 18.98 -11.37 19.92
C GLY A 12 17.75 -10.49 20.14
N ASN A 13 17.73 -9.67 21.20
CA ASN A 13 16.62 -8.74 21.43
C ASN A 13 16.87 -7.41 20.73
N VAL A 14 15.79 -6.77 20.27
CA VAL A 14 15.86 -5.39 19.78
C VAL A 14 16.12 -4.46 20.97
N ASN A 15 17.00 -3.47 20.78
CA ASN A 15 17.26 -2.43 21.79
C ASN A 15 17.17 -1.00 21.23
N GLY A 16 16.83 -0.86 19.95
CA GLY A 16 16.67 0.44 19.32
C GLY A 16 16.44 0.37 17.82
N VAL A 17 16.25 1.56 17.26
CA VAL A 17 16.06 1.78 15.82
C VAL A 17 17.06 2.83 15.38
N LYS A 18 17.85 2.49 14.36
CA LYS A 18 18.74 3.42 13.67
C LYS A 18 17.94 4.24 12.68
N PHE A 19 18.09 5.56 12.75
CA PHE A 19 17.47 6.53 11.85
C PHE A 19 18.52 7.33 11.11
N ILE A 20 18.12 7.90 9.96
CA ILE A 20 18.86 8.97 9.26
C ILE A 20 17.95 10.19 9.13
N LYS A 21 18.47 11.41 9.31
CA LYS A 21 17.68 12.61 9.06
C LYS A 21 17.39 12.75 7.56
N THR A 22 16.24 13.34 7.25
CA THR A 22 15.76 13.52 5.89
C THR A 22 15.48 14.98 5.66
N THR A 23 15.84 15.50 4.49
CA THR A 23 15.47 16.84 4.02
C THR A 23 14.55 16.74 2.82
N LEU A 24 13.76 17.78 2.57
CA LEU A 24 12.90 17.87 1.40
C LEU A 24 13.65 18.66 0.32
N ILE A 25 13.78 18.07 -0.87
CA ILE A 25 14.37 18.72 -2.04
C ILE A 25 13.33 18.83 -3.15
N THR A 26 13.43 19.89 -3.95
CA THR A 26 12.59 20.07 -5.14
C THR A 26 13.41 19.67 -6.37
N GLN A 27 12.97 18.65 -7.09
CA GLN A 27 13.60 18.25 -8.36
C GLN A 27 13.30 19.29 -9.46
N GLU A 28 14.06 19.24 -10.56
CA GLU A 28 13.82 20.08 -11.74
C GLU A 28 12.40 19.94 -12.31
N SER A 29 11.77 18.77 -12.12
CA SER A 29 10.37 18.51 -12.49
C SER A 29 9.33 19.23 -11.61
N GLY A 30 9.75 19.95 -10.58
CA GLY A 30 8.89 20.55 -9.55
C GLY A 30 8.40 19.56 -8.49
N LYS A 31 8.74 18.27 -8.62
CA LYS A 31 8.37 17.23 -7.64
C LYS A 31 9.23 17.36 -6.39
N GLN A 32 8.60 17.39 -5.23
CA GLN A 32 9.29 17.29 -3.95
C GLN A 32 9.61 15.84 -3.60
N VAL A 33 10.85 15.57 -3.23
CA VAL A 33 11.30 14.24 -2.77
C VAL A 33 12.10 14.37 -1.48
N LEU A 34 12.06 13.33 -0.66
CA LEU A 34 12.88 13.24 0.56
C LEU A 34 14.27 12.71 0.18
N GLU A 35 15.31 13.37 0.68
CA GLU A 35 16.70 12.95 0.55
C GLU A 35 17.33 12.70 1.93
N HIS A 36 18.22 11.71 2.01
CA HIS A 36 18.96 11.38 3.22
C HIS A 36 20.07 12.40 3.46
N LEU A 37 20.12 12.96 4.67
CA LEU A 37 21.24 13.77 5.10
C LEU A 37 22.37 12.84 5.57
N GLN A 38 23.37 12.60 4.74
CA GLN A 38 24.49 11.70 5.04
C GLN A 38 25.24 12.12 6.32
N GLY A 39 25.67 11.16 7.14
CA GLY A 39 26.37 11.43 8.40
C GLY A 39 25.47 11.91 9.54
N SER A 40 24.15 11.95 9.33
CA SER A 40 23.17 12.37 10.34
C SER A 40 22.53 11.19 11.09
N GLU A 41 23.13 10.00 11.01
CA GLU A 41 22.60 8.79 11.62
C GLU A 41 22.57 8.89 13.14
N PHE A 42 21.49 8.41 13.74
CA PHE A 42 21.34 8.34 15.19
C PHE A 42 20.48 7.14 15.57
N ILE A 43 20.56 6.73 16.84
CA ILE A 43 19.78 5.62 17.38
C ILE A 43 18.77 6.17 18.37
N ILE A 44 17.53 5.71 18.28
CA ILE A 44 16.54 5.86 19.34
C ILE A 44 16.42 4.52 20.04
N ASN A 45 16.70 4.49 21.34
CA ASN A 45 16.58 3.28 22.15
C ASN A 45 15.11 2.86 22.27
N ALA A 46 14.85 1.56 22.12
CA ALA A 46 13.52 0.98 22.18
C ALA A 46 13.59 -0.52 22.43
N ASP A 47 12.83 -1.00 23.41
CA ASP A 47 12.72 -2.43 23.73
C ASP A 47 11.67 -3.15 22.84
N ILE A 48 10.73 -2.38 22.27
CA ILE A 48 9.66 -2.87 21.39
C ILE A 48 9.57 -1.96 20.16
N VAL A 49 9.54 -2.57 18.98
CA VAL A 49 9.38 -1.86 17.71
C VAL A 49 8.17 -2.42 16.97
N ILE A 50 7.18 -1.55 16.69
CA ILE A 50 5.95 -1.91 15.98
C ILE A 50 6.00 -1.29 14.58
N THR A 51 6.04 -2.12 13.54
CA THR A 51 6.01 -1.64 12.15
C THR A 51 4.58 -1.39 11.69
N ALA A 52 4.24 -0.14 11.37
CA ALA A 52 2.90 0.28 10.96
C ALA A 52 2.91 1.00 9.59
N PHE A 53 3.70 0.52 8.63
CA PHE A 53 3.81 1.12 7.28
C PHE A 53 2.59 0.86 6.37
N GLY A 54 1.54 0.22 6.89
CA GLY A 54 0.37 -0.22 6.14
C GLY A 54 0.59 -1.56 5.45
N PHE A 55 -0.17 -1.81 4.39
CA PHE A 55 -0.22 -3.09 3.71
C PHE A 55 -0.11 -2.93 2.19
N LYS A 56 0.29 -4.01 1.51
CA LYS A 56 0.28 -4.13 0.05
C LYS A 56 -0.57 -5.32 -0.36
N PRO A 57 -1.21 -5.29 -1.55
CA PRO A 57 -1.87 -6.45 -2.10
C PRO A 57 -0.91 -7.64 -2.19
N GLU A 58 -1.37 -8.81 -1.80
CA GLU A 58 -0.66 -10.05 -2.08
C GLU A 58 -0.64 -10.32 -3.59
N ALA A 59 0.48 -10.86 -4.07
CA ALA A 59 0.62 -11.31 -5.45
C ALA A 59 -0.20 -12.60 -5.66
N MET A 60 -1.53 -12.47 -5.80
CA MET A 60 -2.45 -13.56 -6.10
C MET A 60 -2.22 -14.06 -7.53
N THR A 61 -1.16 -14.83 -7.77
CA THR A 61 -0.69 -15.21 -9.11
C THR A 61 -1.76 -15.96 -9.92
N TRP A 62 -2.60 -16.75 -9.26
CA TRP A 62 -3.67 -17.52 -9.88
C TRP A 62 -4.72 -16.66 -10.62
N ILE A 63 -4.95 -15.41 -10.17
CA ILE A 63 -5.98 -14.53 -10.76
C ILE A 63 -5.43 -13.64 -11.89
N ASN A 64 -4.10 -13.54 -12.04
CA ASN A 64 -3.46 -12.61 -12.97
C ASN A 64 -3.82 -12.86 -14.44
N LYS A 65 -4.19 -14.11 -14.81
CA LYS A 65 -4.69 -14.42 -16.15
C LYS A 65 -6.09 -13.85 -16.45
N PHE A 66 -6.80 -13.39 -15.42
CA PHE A 66 -8.17 -12.90 -15.55
C PHE A 66 -8.33 -11.41 -15.29
N VAL A 67 -7.41 -10.76 -14.59
CA VAL A 67 -7.50 -9.33 -14.23
C VAL A 67 -6.18 -8.61 -14.44
N GLY A 68 -6.25 -7.33 -14.83
CA GLY A 68 -5.09 -6.46 -14.85
C GLY A 68 -4.69 -5.99 -13.46
N ARG A 69 -3.44 -5.53 -13.31
CA ARG A 69 -2.93 -4.89 -12.10
C ARG A 69 -2.50 -3.46 -12.37
N ASP A 70 -2.55 -2.60 -11.35
CA ASP A 70 -1.91 -1.28 -11.39
C ASP A 70 -0.45 -1.34 -10.91
N ASN A 71 0.24 -0.21 -10.92
CA ASN A 71 1.64 -0.11 -10.50
C ASN A 71 1.86 -0.41 -9.01
N HIS A 72 0.80 -0.54 -8.21
CA HIS A 72 0.83 -0.90 -6.79
C HIS A 72 0.37 -2.33 -6.53
N GLY A 73 0.16 -3.15 -7.57
CA GLY A 73 -0.29 -4.54 -7.47
C GLY A 73 -1.79 -4.70 -7.16
N ARG A 74 -2.56 -3.62 -7.20
CA ARG A 74 -4.03 -3.62 -6.97
C ARG A 74 -4.74 -4.12 -8.21
N ILE A 75 -5.96 -4.64 -8.06
CA ILE A 75 -6.78 -5.04 -9.21
C ILE A 75 -7.18 -3.79 -9.99
N LYS A 76 -6.83 -3.77 -11.28
CA LYS A 76 -7.20 -2.68 -12.18
C LYS A 76 -8.61 -2.94 -12.72
N LEU A 77 -9.51 -2.01 -12.45
CA LEU A 77 -10.85 -2.01 -13.02
C LEU A 77 -10.80 -1.56 -14.49
N GLN A 78 -11.55 -2.27 -15.35
CA GLN A 78 -11.85 -1.84 -16.72
C GLN A 78 -13.03 -0.87 -16.74
N ASP A 79 -13.98 -1.02 -15.80
CA ASP A 79 -15.10 -0.11 -15.60
C ASP A 79 -15.24 0.19 -14.10
N LYS A 80 -14.95 1.44 -13.73
CA LYS A 80 -15.03 1.90 -12.34
C LYS A 80 -16.47 2.08 -11.84
N VAL A 81 -17.41 2.42 -12.72
CA VAL A 81 -18.81 2.64 -12.35
C VAL A 81 -19.48 1.32 -11.99
N GLN A 82 -19.17 0.27 -12.74
CA GLN A 82 -19.69 -1.08 -12.49
C GLN A 82 -18.80 -1.93 -11.59
N GLN A 83 -17.66 -1.40 -11.14
CA GLN A 83 -16.68 -2.14 -10.34
C GLN A 83 -16.17 -3.41 -11.05
N ARG A 84 -16.04 -3.36 -12.37
CA ARG A 84 -15.73 -4.51 -13.22
C ARG A 84 -14.24 -4.56 -13.57
N ALA A 85 -13.58 -5.66 -13.21
CA ALA A 85 -12.18 -5.94 -13.55
C ALA A 85 -12.05 -6.74 -14.87
N ASN A 86 -13.05 -7.55 -15.21
CA ASN A 86 -13.19 -8.27 -16.49
C ASN A 86 -14.68 -8.63 -16.70
N ASN A 87 -15.10 -9.14 -17.87
CA ASN A 87 -16.50 -9.35 -18.26
C ASN A 87 -17.39 -10.00 -17.17
N ASN A 88 -16.86 -10.96 -16.42
CA ASN A 88 -17.56 -11.66 -15.34
C ASN A 88 -16.86 -11.55 -13.98
N ILE A 89 -15.92 -10.59 -13.82
CA ILE A 89 -15.16 -10.41 -12.59
C ILE A 89 -15.33 -8.98 -12.11
N TYR A 90 -15.75 -8.84 -10.85
CA TYR A 90 -15.97 -7.59 -10.17
C TYR A 90 -15.02 -7.47 -8.99
N SER A 91 -14.63 -6.25 -8.63
CA SER A 91 -13.69 -6.00 -7.55
C SER A 91 -13.92 -4.62 -6.95
N GLY A 92 -13.70 -4.49 -5.65
CA GLY A 92 -13.97 -3.26 -4.90
C GLY A 92 -13.23 -3.24 -3.57
N GLY A 93 -13.23 -2.10 -2.88
CA GLY A 93 -12.54 -1.93 -1.61
C GLY A 93 -11.03 -1.84 -1.76
N ASP A 94 -10.30 -2.23 -0.72
CA ASP A 94 -8.86 -1.96 -0.60
C ASP A 94 -8.01 -2.68 -1.66
N ILE A 95 -8.49 -3.80 -2.21
CA ILE A 95 -7.80 -4.49 -3.30
C ILE A 95 -7.79 -3.68 -4.61
N VAL A 96 -8.68 -2.69 -4.75
CA VAL A 96 -8.73 -1.72 -5.85
C VAL A 96 -8.14 -0.38 -5.42
N ARG A 97 -8.44 0.09 -4.20
CA ARG A 97 -8.14 1.46 -3.74
C ARG A 97 -6.83 1.60 -2.97
N GLY A 98 -6.33 0.52 -2.38
CA GLY A 98 -5.36 0.58 -1.27
C GLY A 98 -6.03 0.97 0.05
N ALA A 99 -5.24 1.31 1.06
CA ALA A 99 -5.72 1.74 2.37
C ALA A 99 -6.76 2.87 2.25
N SER A 100 -8.03 2.53 2.40
CA SER A 100 -9.17 3.43 2.25
C SER A 100 -10.10 3.34 3.46
N LEU A 101 -11.17 4.13 3.44
CA LEU A 101 -12.21 4.09 4.46
C LEU A 101 -13.17 2.93 4.19
N VAL A 102 -13.68 2.32 5.26
CA VAL A 102 -14.67 1.23 5.20
C VAL A 102 -15.89 1.61 4.36
N VAL A 103 -16.35 2.87 4.44
CA VAL A 103 -17.49 3.36 3.65
C VAL A 103 -17.26 3.26 2.13
N ASN A 104 -16.01 3.39 1.67
CA ASN A 104 -15.69 3.26 0.25
C ASN A 104 -15.76 1.80 -0.19
N ALA A 105 -15.30 0.88 0.65
CA ALA A 105 -15.41 -0.55 0.38
C ALA A 105 -16.88 -1.00 0.32
N ILE A 106 -17.73 -0.49 1.22
CA ILE A 106 -19.18 -0.72 1.19
C ILE A 106 -19.77 -0.19 -0.12
N ALA A 107 -19.44 1.04 -0.51
CA ALA A 107 -19.95 1.65 -1.73
C ALA A 107 -19.55 0.85 -2.98
N ASP A 108 -18.29 0.40 -3.07
CA ASP A 108 -17.82 -0.44 -4.18
C ASP A 108 -18.56 -1.79 -4.18
N GLY A 109 -18.73 -2.43 -3.03
CA GLY A 109 -19.47 -3.69 -2.91
C GLY A 109 -20.92 -3.57 -3.38
N MET A 110 -21.61 -2.48 -3.01
CA MET A 110 -22.98 -2.22 -3.46
C MET A 110 -23.05 -1.96 -4.97
N GLN A 111 -22.09 -1.24 -5.55
CA GLN A 111 -22.01 -1.02 -6.99
C GLN A 111 -21.75 -2.32 -7.76
N ALA A 112 -20.80 -3.13 -7.29
CA ALA A 112 -20.51 -4.44 -7.86
C ALA A 112 -21.74 -5.35 -7.82
N ALA A 113 -22.43 -5.44 -6.67
CA ALA A 113 -23.64 -6.25 -6.52
C ALA A 113 -24.75 -5.84 -7.51
N ARG A 114 -25.02 -4.53 -7.65
CA ARG A 114 -26.01 -4.03 -8.63
C ARG A 114 -25.61 -4.38 -10.07
N ALA A 115 -24.33 -4.27 -10.40
CA ALA A 115 -23.83 -4.59 -11.74
C ALA A 115 -23.87 -6.10 -12.04
N ILE A 116 -23.62 -6.95 -11.04
CA ILE A 116 -23.78 -8.40 -11.14
C ILE A 116 -25.25 -8.74 -11.39
N ILE A 117 -26.18 -8.20 -10.59
CA ILE A 117 -27.63 -8.43 -10.74
C ILE A 117 -28.09 -8.04 -12.15
N LYS A 118 -27.71 -6.85 -12.62
CA LYS A 118 -28.04 -6.37 -13.97
C LYS A 118 -27.47 -7.26 -15.09
N LYS A 119 -26.39 -8.01 -14.84
CA LYS A 119 -25.74 -8.87 -15.84
C LYS A 119 -26.39 -10.25 -15.93
N ILE A 120 -26.94 -10.77 -14.83
CA ILE A 120 -27.49 -12.13 -14.74
C ILE A 120 -29.02 -12.19 -14.88
N MET A 121 -29.71 -11.07 -14.70
CA MET A 121 -31.15 -10.91 -14.97
C MET A 121 -31.37 -10.30 -16.34
#